data_AF-K7MG22-F1
#
_entry.id   AF-K7MG22-F1
#
_cell.length_a   1.000
_cell.length_b   1.000
_cell.length_c   1.000
_cell.angle_alpha   90.00
_cell.angle_beta   90.00
_cell.angle_gamma   90.00
#
_symmetry.space_group_name_H-M   'P 1'
#
loop_
_entity.id
_entity.type
_entity.pdbx_description
1 polymer ?
#
loop_
_entity_poly.entity_id
_entity_poly.type
_entity_poly.pdbx_seq_one_letter_code
_entity_poly.pdbx_strand_id
1 'polypeptide(L)' 'MALYIHWQNHNYAVDPATLPEGVEVTHRNLNDGSCAGLAFPAQRIMSLQYHLRHPQDPMILIALLGSL' A
#
# COMPACT_ATOMS: atom_id res chain seq x y z
N MET A 1 7.10 10.21 -11.20
CA MET A 1 7.08 8.75 -10.99
C MET A 1 8.28 8.41 -10.12
N ALA A 2 8.06 7.91 -8.91
CA ALA A 2 9.14 7.45 -8.04
C ALA A 2 9.15 5.93 -8.04
N LEU A 3 10.35 5.34 -8.10
CA LEU A 3 10.58 3.91 -8.03
C LEU A 3 11.21 3.56 -6.69
N TYR A 4 10.64 2.59 -5.99
CA TYR A 4 11.15 2.08 -4.73
C TYR A 4 11.39 0.57 -4.84
N ILE A 5 12.51 0.12 -4.30
CA ILE A 5 12.76 -1.32 -4.10
C ILE A 5 12.40 -1.64 -2.65
N HIS A 6 11.54 -2.65 -2.47
CA HIS A 6 10.97 -3.00 -1.19
C HIS A 6 10.90 -4.52 -1.00
N TRP A 7 10.87 -4.95 0.25
CA TRP A 7 10.65 -6.35 0.62
C TRP A 7 9.14 -6.62 0.77
N GLN A 8 8.67 -7.71 0.17
CA GLN A 8 7.28 -8.12 0.13
C GLN A 8 7.19 -9.58 0.62
N ASN A 9 6.32 -9.84 1.59
CA ASN A 9 6.08 -11.19 2.11
C ASN A 9 4.58 -11.36 2.40
N HIS A 10 3.79 -11.36 1.33
CA HIS A 10 2.34 -11.57 1.39
C HIS A 10 1.91 -12.33 0.13
N ASN A 11 0.79 -13.04 0.23
CA ASN A 11 0.20 -13.85 -0.84
C ASN A 11 -1.23 -13.40 -1.19
N TYR A 12 -1.69 -12.28 -0.65
CA TYR A 12 -2.99 -11.69 -0.91
C TYR A 12 -2.82 -10.22 -1.26
N ALA A 13 -3.50 -9.76 -2.30
CA ALA A 13 -3.50 -8.37 -2.71
C ALA A 13 -4.92 -7.82 -2.74
N VAL A 14 -5.05 -6.52 -2.49
CA VAL A 14 -6.33 -5.81 -2.62
C VAL A 14 -6.69 -5.67 -4.10
N ASP A 15 -7.93 -5.98 -4.46
CA ASP A 15 -8.50 -5.71 -5.77
C ASP A 15 -8.94 -4.23 -5.87
N PRO A 16 -8.30 -3.40 -6.72
CA PRO A 16 -8.68 -2.00 -6.91
C PRO A 16 -10.14 -1.79 -7.32
N ALA A 17 -10.77 -2.76 -8.00
CA ALA A 17 -12.15 -2.67 -8.43
C ALA A 17 -13.16 -2.73 -7.26
N THR A 18 -12.71 -3.19 -6.10
CA THR A 18 -13.54 -3.36 -4.90
C THR A 18 -13.40 -2.22 -3.88
N LEU A 19 -12.64 -1.17 -4.22
CA LEU A 19 -12.38 -0.07 -3.30
C LEU A 19 -13.64 0.76 -3.02
N PRO A 20 -13.87 1.16 -1.74
CA PRO A 20 -14.91 2.12 -1.41
C PRO A 20 -14.67 3.48 -2.07
N GLU A 21 -15.74 4.27 -2.20
CA GLU A 21 -15.64 5.65 -2.68
C GLU A 21 -14.68 6.48 -1.81
N GLY A 22 -13.81 7.25 -2.47
CA GLY A 22 -12.82 8.11 -1.80
C GLY A 22 -11.53 7.39 -1.37
N VAL A 23 -11.44 6.07 -1.52
CA VAL A 23 -10.18 5.32 -1.35
C VAL A 23 -9.49 5.20 -2.70
N GLU A 24 -8.20 5.53 -2.74
CA GLU A 24 -7.40 5.54 -3.96
C GLU A 24 -6.16 4.64 -3.86
N VAL A 25 -5.74 4.09 -5.00
CA VAL A 25 -4.46 3.36 -5.10
C VAL A 25 -3.33 4.36 -5.23
N THR A 26 -2.35 4.28 -4.33
CA THR A 26 -1.19 5.19 -4.33
C THR A 26 0.06 4.55 -4.92
N HIS A 27 0.19 3.22 -4.81
CA HIS A 27 1.36 2.49 -5.27
C HIS A 27 0.91 1.22 -6.01
N ARG A 28 1.65 0.87 -7.06
CA ARG A 28 1.51 -0.40 -7.77
C ARG A 28 2.84 -1.13 -7.83
N ASN A 29 2.77 -2.44 -7.68
CA ASN A 29 3.92 -3.30 -7.95
C ASN A 29 4.18 -3.29 -9.46
N LEU A 30 5.42 -3.02 -9.87
CA LEU A 30 5.79 -2.94 -11.29
C LEU A 30 5.94 -4.31 -11.96
N ASN A 31 6.13 -5.38 -11.19
CA ASN A 31 6.32 -6.72 -11.74
C ASN A 31 5.00 -7.34 -12.20
N ASP A 32 3.91 -7.10 -11.48
CA ASP A 32 2.60 -7.75 -11.72
C ASP A 32 1.40 -6.78 -11.73
N GLY A 33 1.61 -5.49 -11.46
CA GLY A 33 0.54 -4.49 -11.43
C GLY A 33 -0.33 -4.50 -10.18
N SER A 34 -0.07 -5.38 -9.21
CA SER A 34 -0.85 -5.51 -7.98
C SER A 34 -0.83 -4.23 -7.13
N CYS A 35 -1.89 -4.02 -6.34
CA CYS A 35 -2.00 -2.88 -5.44
C CYS A 35 -0.93 -2.97 -4.34
N ALA A 36 -0.07 -1.95 -4.24
CA ALA A 36 1.01 -1.88 -3.28
C ALA A 36 0.82 -0.80 -2.20
N GLY A 37 -0.24 0.01 -2.29
CA GLY A 37 -0.58 1.01 -1.30
C GLY A 37 -1.89 1.72 -1.60
N LEU A 38 -2.55 2.20 -0.55
CA LEU A 38 -3.83 2.89 -0.58
C LEU A 38 -3.76 4.22 0.17
N ALA A 39 -4.66 5.14 -0.14
CA ALA A 39 -4.93 6.32 0.67
C ALA A 39 -6.43 6.56 0.78
N PHE A 40 -6.86 7.07 1.94
CA PHE A 40 -8.18 7.64 2.14
C PHE A 40 -8.00 9.09 2.62
N PRO A 41 -7.94 10.06 1.68
CA PRO A 41 -7.64 11.46 1.99
C PRO A 41 -8.59 12.08 3.02
N ALA A 42 -9.89 11.78 2.92
CA ALA A 42 -10.90 12.32 3.83
C ALA A 42 -10.68 11.91 5.29
N GLN A 43 -10.10 10.72 5.53
CA GLN A 43 -9.77 10.25 6.88
C GLN A 43 -8.32 10.52 7.27
N ARG A 44 -7.51 11.08 6.37
CA ARG A 44 -6.06 11.24 6.54
C ARG A 44 -5.40 9.89 6.85
N ILE A 45 -5.77 8.83 6.15
CA ILE A 45 -5.21 7.48 6.33
C ILE A 45 -4.50 7.06 5.05
N MET A 46 -3.38 6.37 5.17
CA MET A 46 -2.71 5.67 4.07
C MET A 46 -2.28 4.28 4.51
N SER A 47 -2.10 3.39 3.54
CA SER A 47 -1.48 2.10 3.78
C SER A 47 -0.48 1.71 2.71
N LEU A 48 0.49 0.88 3.09
CA LEU A 48 1.47 0.27 2.20
C LEU A 48 1.45 -1.25 2.38
N GLN A 49 1.62 -1.96 1.28
CA GLN A 49 1.63 -3.42 1.23
C GLN A 49 3.01 -4.02 1.54
N TYR A 50 4.08 -3.23 1.45
CA TYR A 50 5.45 -3.64 1.74
C TYR A 50 5.94 -3.26 3.13
N HIS A 51 7.00 -3.95 3.53
CA HIS A 51 7.74 -3.70 4.77
C HIS A 51 8.70 -2.53 4.64
N LEU A 52 8.55 -1.54 5.53
CA LEU A 52 9.51 -0.44 5.67
C LEU A 52 10.68 -0.78 6.60
N ARG A 53 10.51 -1.73 7.55
CA ARG A 53 11.46 -1.89 8.66
C ARG A 53 11.88 -3.30 9.08
N HIS A 54 11.35 -4.38 8.53
CA HIS A 54 11.97 -5.73 8.60
C HIS A 54 11.16 -6.71 7.71
N PRO A 55 11.79 -7.67 7.00
CA PRO A 55 11.15 -8.45 5.93
C PRO A 55 10.27 -9.65 6.36
N GLN A 56 10.06 -9.89 7.65
CA GLN A 56 9.63 -11.22 8.14
C GLN A 56 8.20 -11.34 8.69
N ASP A 57 7.44 -10.26 8.79
CA ASP A 57 6.00 -10.33 9.12
C ASP A 57 5.17 -10.03 7.85
N PRO A 58 3.87 -10.32 7.73
CA PRO A 58 3.01 -9.74 6.70
C PRO A 58 2.34 -8.50 7.28
N MET A 59 2.80 -7.31 6.89
CA MET A 59 2.23 -6.05 7.40
C MET A 59 1.69 -5.20 6.28
N ILE A 60 0.36 -5.04 6.29
CA ILE A 60 -0.26 -3.82 5.79
C ILE A 60 0.07 -2.73 6.82
N LEU A 61 1.02 -1.85 6.50
CA LEU A 61 1.26 -0.67 7.34
C LEU A 61 0.10 0.29 7.11
N ILE A 62 -0.57 0.73 8.18
CA ILE A 62 -1.52 1.84 8.14
C ILE A 62 -0.89 3.02 8.86
N ALA A 63 -0.83 4.18 8.20
CA ALA A 63 -0.28 5.42 8.73
C ALA A 63 -1.27 6.57 8.52
N LEU A 64 -1.13 7.64 9.30
CA LEU A 64 -1.88 8.86 9.03
C LEU A 64 -1.19 9.63 7.90
N LEU A 65 -1.96 10.16 6.95
CA LEU A 65 -1.42 11.02 5.89
C LEU A 65 -0.74 12.24 6.52
N GLY A 66 0.58 12.33 6.32
CA GLY A 66 1.45 13.36 6.89
C GLY A 66 2.26 12.94 8.13
N SER A 67 2.22 11.66 8.54
CA SER A 67 2.97 11.15 9.71
C SER A 67 4.22 10.33 9.36
N LEU A 68 4.77 10.49 8.15
CA LEU A 68 5.99 9.80 7.69
C LEU A 68 7.06 10.80 7.27
#